data_AF-A0A183FET4-F1
#
_entry.id   AF-A0A183FET4-F1
#
_cell.length_a   1.000
_cell.length_b   1.000
_cell.length_c   1.000
_cell.angle_alpha   90.00
_cell.angle_beta   90.00
_cell.angle_gamma   90.00
#
_symmetry.space_group_name_H-M   'P 1'
#
loop_
_entity.id
_entity.type
_entity.pdbx_description
1 polymer ?
#
loop_
_entity_poly.entity_id
_entity_poly.type
_entity_poly.pdbx_seq_one_letter_code
_entity_poly.pdbx_strand_id
1 'polypeptide(L)' 'MTKPLGNKPGEPPFQLKIDPDTKLLFKYKLNEPCTIELKITNTTKDRQTFKVKRFQANSLVAELAASNF' A
#
# COMPACT_ATOMS: atom_id res chain seq x y z
N MET A 1 20.64 0.82 -0.34
CA MET A 1 20.04 0.05 0.78
C MET A 1 18.79 0.77 1.25
N THR A 2 17.61 0.24 0.96
CA THR A 2 16.33 0.81 1.40
C THR A 2 16.23 0.65 2.91
N LYS A 3 16.19 1.77 3.64
CA LYS A 3 15.98 1.79 5.09
C LYS A 3 14.71 0.99 5.39
N PRO A 4 14.72 0.00 6.30
CA PRO A 4 13.48 -0.67 6.69
C PRO A 4 12.52 0.41 7.17
N LEU A 5 11.28 0.39 6.70
CA LEU A 5 10.19 1.19 7.26
C LEU A 5 9.84 0.59 8.63
N GLY A 6 10.80 0.59 9.55
CA GLY A 6 10.65 0.07 10.89
C GLY A 6 9.71 0.98 11.67
N ASN A 7 8.79 0.36 12.39
CA ASN A 7 7.93 1.02 13.35
C ASN A 7 8.73 1.91 14.30
N LYS A 8 8.13 3.04 14.70
CA LYS A 8 8.72 3.84 15.79
C LYS A 8 8.67 3.06 17.11
N PRO A 9 9.57 3.34 18.06
CA PRO A 9 9.48 2.76 19.41
C PRO A 9 8.09 3.00 20.00
N GLY A 10 7.41 1.93 20.41
CA GLY A 10 6.05 1.96 20.97
C GLY A 10 4.91 1.78 19.97
N GLU A 11 5.17 1.70 18.66
CA GLU A 11 4.12 1.39 17.66
C GLU A 11 3.97 -0.13 17.50
N PRO A 12 2.73 -0.67 17.54
CA PRO A 12 2.49 -2.10 17.32
C PRO A 12 2.98 -2.50 15.93
N PRO A 13 3.65 -3.67 15.77
CA PRO A 13 4.17 -4.18 14.49
C PRO A 13 3.18 -3.94 13.36
N PHE A 14 3.62 -3.54 12.17
CA PHE A 14 2.71 -3.48 11.04
C PHE A 14 2.17 -4.89 10.75
N GLN A 15 0.89 -5.13 11.04
CA GLN A 15 0.29 -6.48 11.00
C GLN A 15 -0.51 -6.75 9.72
N LEU A 16 -0.64 -5.77 8.82
CA LEU A 16 -1.37 -5.94 7.58
C LEU A 16 -0.51 -6.71 6.58
N LYS A 17 -1.11 -7.69 5.90
CA LYS A 17 -0.48 -8.38 4.78
C LYS A 17 -0.68 -7.52 3.53
N ILE A 18 0.41 -7.29 2.78
CA ILE A 18 0.40 -6.54 1.52
C ILE A 18 0.78 -7.49 0.39
N ASP A 19 0.09 -7.40 -0.74
CA ASP A 19 0.41 -8.14 -1.96
C ASP A 19 0.21 -7.23 -3.19
N PRO A 20 1.26 -6.97 -4.02
CA PRO A 20 2.66 -7.40 -3.85
C PRO A 20 3.37 -6.68 -2.69
N ASP A 21 4.20 -7.42 -1.94
CA ASP A 21 4.82 -6.95 -0.68
C ASP A 21 6.01 -5.99 -0.86
N THR A 22 6.75 -6.14 -1.97
CA THR A 22 8.06 -5.50 -2.14
C THR A 22 8.05 -4.40 -3.18
N LYS A 23 7.35 -4.60 -4.32
CA LYS A 23 7.40 -3.69 -5.47
C LYS A 23 6.10 -3.68 -6.25
N LEU A 24 5.73 -2.49 -6.74
CA LEU A 24 4.68 -2.29 -7.73
C LEU A 24 5.34 -2.03 -9.10
N LEU A 25 5.01 -2.85 -10.10
CA LEU A 25 5.53 -2.70 -11.46
C LEU A 25 4.48 -2.05 -12.36
N PHE A 26 4.69 -0.77 -12.68
CA PHE A 26 3.84 -0.04 -13.61
C PHE A 26 4.20 -0.43 -15.06
N LYS A 27 3.37 -1.29 -15.66
CA LYS A 27 3.41 -1.56 -17.11
C LYS A 27 2.39 -0.65 -17.77
N TYR A 28 2.85 0.46 -18.35
CA TYR A 28 1.97 1.48 -18.93
C TYR A 28 2.40 1.85 -20.34
N LYS A 29 1.43 2.35 -21.12
CA LYS A 29 1.70 3.07 -22.37
C LYS A 29 1.82 4.56 -22.06
N LEU A 30 2.78 5.23 -22.72
CA LEU A 30 2.99 6.65 -22.54
C LEU A 30 1.69 7.42 -22.80
N ASN A 31 1.34 8.35 -21.90
CA ASN A 31 0.13 9.18 -21.93
C ASN A 31 -1.22 8.46 -21.68
N GLU A 32 -1.22 7.17 -21.34
CA GLU A 32 -2.42 6.46 -20.89
C GLU A 32 -2.41 6.28 -19.36
N PRO A 33 -3.55 6.48 -18.67
CA PRO A 33 -3.67 6.10 -17.27
C PRO A 33 -3.38 4.61 -17.06
N CYS A 34 -2.63 4.29 -16.00
CA CYS A 34 -2.33 2.92 -15.61
C CYS A 34 -2.83 2.68 -14.20
N THR A 35 -3.68 1.67 -14.05
CA THR A 35 -4.12 1.18 -12.74
C THR A 35 -3.28 -0.02 -12.34
N ILE A 36 -2.84 -0.04 -11.10
CA ILE A 36 -2.19 -1.19 -10.49
C ILE A 36 -2.94 -1.56 -9.21
N GLU A 37 -3.10 -2.85 -8.98
CA GLU A 37 -3.76 -3.35 -7.79
C GLU A 37 -2.74 -3.63 -6.68
N LEU A 38 -3.10 -3.22 -5.46
CA LEU A 38 -2.39 -3.54 -4.24
C LEU A 38 -3.42 -4.07 -3.24
N LYS A 39 -3.27 -5.33 -2.84
CA LYS A 39 -4.16 -5.94 -1.86
C LYS A 39 -3.60 -5.76 -0.46
N ILE A 40 -4.40 -5.15 0.41
CA ILE A 40 -4.09 -4.99 1.84
C ILE A 40 -5.09 -5.83 2.62
N THR A 41 -4.59 -6.82 3.37
CA THR A 41 -5.43 -7.73 4.16
C THR A 41 -5.20 -7.50 5.65
N ASN A 42 -6.26 -7.21 6.38
CA ASN A 42 -6.23 -7.23 7.85
C ASN A 42 -6.27 -8.69 8.33
N THR A 43 -5.17 -9.15 8.91
CA THR A 43 -5.04 -10.52 9.45
C THR A 43 -5.42 -10.61 10.93
N THR A 44 -5.81 -9.49 11.53
CA THR A 44 -6.12 -9.35 12.96
C THR A 44 -7.62 -9.30 13.17
N LYS A 45 -8.07 -9.58 14.39
CA LYS A 45 -9.48 -9.45 14.78
C LYS A 45 -9.91 -8.00 14.95
N ASP A 46 -8.97 -7.12 15.26
CA ASP A 46 -9.23 -5.72 15.55
C ASP A 46 -9.21 -4.88 14.28
N ARG A 47 -9.97 -3.78 14.29
CA ARG A 47 -9.96 -2.83 13.18
C ARG A 47 -8.60 -2.12 13.12
N GLN A 48 -7.89 -2.33 12.03
CA GLN A 48 -6.65 -1.61 11.73
C GLN A 48 -6.95 -0.38 10.86
N THR A 49 -6.19 0.69 11.07
CA THR A 49 -6.22 1.88 10.21
C THR A 49 -4.85 2.05 9.56
N PHE A 50 -4.82 2.49 8.30
CA PHE A 50 -3.58 2.68 7.55
C PHE A 50 -3.65 3.94 6.70
N LYS A 51 -2.48 4.43 6.28
CA LYS A 51 -2.35 5.58 5.38
C LYS A 51 -1.39 5.24 4.24
N VAL A 52 -1.84 5.42 3.01
CA VAL A 52 -0.99 5.32 1.83
C VAL A 52 -0.25 6.66 1.65
N LYS A 53 1.08 6.59 1.48
CA LYS A 53 1.93 7.75 1.18
C LYS A 53 2.66 7.49 -0.14
N ARG A 54 2.86 8.55 -0.93
CA ARG A 54 3.62 8.54 -2.19
C ARG A 54 4.71 9.61 -2.15
N PHE A 55 5.81 9.38 -2.85
CA PHE A 55 6.95 10.29 -2.89
C PHE A 55 6.78 11.45 -3.88
N GLN A 56 5.88 11.34 -4.87
CA GLN A 56 5.64 12.39 -5.87
C GLN A 56 4.15 12.74 -5.94
N ALA A 57 3.85 14.04 -5.94
CA ALA A 57 2.53 14.57 -5.61
C ALA A 57 1.54 14.65 -6.78
N ASN A 58 1.96 14.51 -8.04
CA ASN A 58 1.12 14.97 -9.17
C ASN A 58 0.63 13.87 -10.14
N SER A 59 1.03 12.61 -9.97
CA SER A 59 0.77 11.57 -11.01
C SER A 59 0.05 10.30 -10.55
N LEU A 60 -0.10 10.07 -9.24
CA LEU A 60 -0.58 8.78 -8.71
C LEU A 60 -1.83 8.92 -7.82
N VAL A 61 -3.00 8.57 -8.31
CA VAL A 61 -4.24 8.52 -7.52
C VAL A 61 -4.39 7.12 -6.92
N ALA A 62 -4.73 7.04 -5.63
CA ALA A 62 -5.04 5.78 -4.97
C ALA A 62 -6.54 5.72 -4.70
N GLU A 63 -7.20 4.69 -5.22
CA GLU A 63 -8.60 4.39 -4.98
C GLU A 63 -8.70 3.14 -4.10
N LEU A 64 -9.52 3.20 -3.04
CA LEU A 64 -9.70 2.09 -2.12
C LEU A 64 -11.01 1.37 -2.45
N ALA A 65 -10.91 0.19 -3.06
CA ALA A 65 -12.03 -0.73 -3.16
C ALA A 65 -12.01 -1.67 -1.93
N ALA A 66 -13.02 -1.56 -1.07
CA ALA A 66 -13.23 -2.53 0.00
C ALA A 66 -14.03 -3.71 -0.54
N SER A 67 -13.48 -4.92 -0.44
CA SER A 67 -14.26 -6.15 -0.69
C SER A 67 -14.90 -6.59 0.61
N ASN A 68 -16.24 -6.71 0.63
CA ASN A 68 -16.95 -7.31 1.74
C ASN A 68 -16.69 -8.82 1.74
N PHE A 69 -16.31 -9.38 2.90
CA PHE A 69 -16.31 -10.82 3.16
C PHE A 69 -17.61 -11.20 3.87
#